data_AF-A0A8D0FV27-F1
#
_entry.id   AF-A0A8D0FV27-F1
#
_cell.length_a   1.000
_cell.length_b   1.000
_cell.length_c   1.000
_cell.angle_alpha   90.00
_cell.angle_beta   90.00
_cell.angle_gamma   90.00
#
_symmetry.space_group_name_H-M   'P 1'
#
loop_
_entity.id
_entity.type
_entity.pdbx_description
1 polymer ?
#
loop_
_entity_poly.entity_id
_entity_poly.type
_entity_poly.pdbx_seq_one_letter_code
_entity_poly.pdbx_strand_id
1 'polypeptide(L)'
;MENEIFTPLLEQFMSSPLVTWVKTFGPLAGGNGTNLEEYVALVDGVFLNEVMLQINPKSANQRINKKVNNDASLRIQNLSILVKQIKTYYQENLQQLIMMSLPNVLIIGKNPFSEPGTEEIKKLLLLLLGCAVQCQKKEEFIERIQSLDFDTRAAVAAHIQEVTHNQENVFDLQWMDVIVLTQEYVEPLLKNMALHLKRLIDERDEHSETIIELSEERDCLRFLPHASAAQSPCGSPGMKRTESRQHLSVELADAKAKIRRLRQEL
;
A
#
# COMPACT_ATOMS: atom_id res chain seq x y z
N MET A 1 -20.61 11.58 -17.07
CA MET A 1 -19.60 12.63 -17.28
C MET A 1 -18.24 12.22 -16.69
N GLU A 2 -18.14 11.70 -15.47
CA GLU A 2 -16.86 11.21 -14.91
C GLU A 2 -16.27 9.99 -15.67
N ASN A 3 -17.11 9.03 -16.09
CA ASN A 3 -16.64 7.84 -16.82
C ASN A 3 -16.04 8.12 -18.22
N GLU A 4 -16.43 9.21 -18.88
CA GLU A 4 -15.91 9.57 -20.21
C GLU A 4 -14.53 10.23 -20.12
N ILE A 5 -14.24 10.93 -19.02
CA ILE A 5 -12.96 11.62 -18.77
C ILE A 5 -11.90 10.64 -18.26
N PHE A 6 -12.29 9.58 -17.55
CA PHE A 6 -11.36 8.58 -17.05
C PHE A 6 -10.77 7.71 -18.16
N THR A 7 -11.46 7.55 -19.30
CA THR A 7 -11.02 6.65 -20.37
C THR A 7 -9.68 7.07 -21.01
N PRO A 8 -9.47 8.34 -21.40
CA PRO A 8 -8.17 8.80 -21.90
C PRO A 8 -7.04 8.71 -20.86
N LEU A 9 -7.33 9.03 -19.59
CA LEU A 9 -6.35 8.95 -18.50
C LEU A 9 -5.95 7.50 -18.21
N LEU A 10 -6.91 6.58 -18.28
CA LEU A 10 -6.69 5.15 -18.14
C LEU A 10 -5.81 4.63 -19.30
N GLU A 11 -6.11 4.99 -20.54
CA GLU A 11 -5.28 4.59 -21.69
C GLU A 11 -3.85 5.10 -21.55
N GLN A 12 -3.68 6.37 -21.17
CA GLN A 12 -2.37 6.95 -20.90
C GLN A 12 -1.64 6.18 -19.79
N PHE A 13 -2.31 5.90 -18.67
CA PHE A 13 -1.73 5.14 -17.58
C PHE A 13 -1.35 3.71 -17.99
N MET A 14 -2.20 3.02 -18.74
CA MET A 14 -1.95 1.65 -19.22
C MET A 14 -0.82 1.56 -20.25
N SER A 15 -0.50 2.67 -20.91
CA SER A 15 0.67 2.84 -21.78
C SER A 15 1.94 3.32 -21.05
N SER A 16 1.85 3.57 -19.74
CA SER A 16 2.97 4.12 -18.98
C SER A 16 4.13 3.13 -18.84
N PRO A 17 5.37 3.61 -18.66
CA PRO A 17 6.55 2.75 -18.58
C PRO A 17 6.49 1.71 -17.45
N LEU A 18 5.90 2.06 -16.30
CA LEU A 18 5.74 1.14 -15.17
C LEU A 18 4.74 0.02 -15.48
N VAL A 19 3.65 0.31 -16.20
CA VAL A 19 2.68 -0.71 -16.62
C VAL A 19 3.27 -1.61 -17.71
N THR A 20 3.98 -1.03 -18.68
CA THR A 20 4.69 -1.80 -19.71
C THR A 20 5.74 -2.73 -19.10
N TRP A 21 6.49 -2.25 -18.09
CA TRP A 21 7.43 -3.07 -17.35
C TRP A 21 6.75 -4.22 -16.59
N VAL A 22 5.70 -3.94 -15.80
CA VAL A 22 5.10 -4.99 -14.96
C VAL A 22 4.44 -6.09 -15.79
N LYS A 23 3.95 -5.77 -17.00
CA LYS A 23 3.43 -6.74 -17.98
C LYS A 23 4.49 -7.76 -18.44
N THR A 24 5.79 -7.50 -18.26
CA THR A 24 6.85 -8.46 -18.60
C THR A 24 6.88 -9.70 -17.68
N PHE A 25 6.19 -9.67 -16.54
CA PHE A 25 6.08 -10.80 -15.62
C PHE A 25 5.02 -11.83 -16.03
N GLY A 26 4.13 -11.47 -16.97
CA GLY A 26 3.07 -12.35 -17.45
C GLY A 26 1.87 -11.56 -18.01
N PRO A 27 0.96 -12.24 -18.72
CA PRO A 27 -0.20 -11.59 -19.32
C PRO A 27 -1.18 -11.11 -18.24
N LEU A 28 -1.51 -9.81 -18.25
CA LEU A 28 -2.65 -9.27 -17.53
C LEU A 28 -3.95 -9.75 -18.18
N ALA A 29 -4.97 -10.06 -17.37
CA ALA A 29 -6.29 -10.49 -17.85
C ALA A 29 -6.27 -11.60 -18.93
N GLY A 30 -5.26 -12.49 -18.93
CA GLY A 30 -5.13 -13.57 -19.92
C GLY A 30 -4.57 -13.17 -21.28
N GLY A 31 -4.07 -11.93 -21.45
CA GLY A 31 -3.22 -11.51 -22.58
C GLY A 31 -3.94 -10.91 -23.78
N ASN A 32 -5.27 -10.95 -23.81
CA ASN A 32 -6.12 -10.35 -24.85
C ASN A 32 -7.20 -9.41 -24.26
N GLY A 33 -7.01 -8.97 -23.01
CA GLY A 33 -7.97 -8.12 -22.32
C GLY A 33 -7.96 -6.68 -22.85
N THR A 34 -9.06 -5.97 -22.67
CA THR A 34 -9.13 -4.52 -22.86
C THR A 34 -8.27 -3.80 -21.81
N ASN A 35 -7.87 -2.55 -22.07
CA ASN A 35 -7.15 -1.71 -21.09
C ASN A 35 -7.88 -1.65 -19.72
N LEU A 36 -9.21 -1.67 -19.73
CA LEU A 36 -10.01 -1.69 -18.51
C LEU A 36 -9.87 -3.01 -17.74
N GLU A 37 -9.92 -4.15 -18.41
CA GLU A 37 -9.76 -5.46 -17.78
C GLU A 37 -8.35 -5.65 -17.22
N GLU A 38 -7.34 -5.23 -17.97
CA GLU A 38 -5.96 -5.24 -17.50
C GLU A 38 -5.75 -4.31 -16.29
N TYR A 39 -6.36 -3.12 -16.29
CA TYR A 39 -6.33 -2.23 -15.14
C TYR A 39 -7.04 -2.83 -13.93
N VAL A 40 -8.19 -3.47 -14.12
CA VAL A 40 -8.90 -4.19 -13.06
C VAL A 40 -8.01 -5.29 -12.45
N ALA A 41 -7.26 -6.02 -13.28
CA ALA A 41 -6.30 -7.03 -12.82
C ALA A 41 -5.08 -6.45 -12.08
N LEU A 42 -4.73 -5.18 -12.30
CA LEU A 42 -3.72 -4.47 -11.49
C LEU A 42 -4.30 -4.09 -10.12
N VAL A 43 -5.47 -3.44 -10.10
CA VAL A 43 -6.04 -2.88 -8.86
C VAL A 43 -6.64 -3.94 -7.94
N ASP A 44 -6.91 -5.15 -8.42
CA ASP A 44 -7.41 -6.24 -7.57
C ASP A 44 -6.33 -6.87 -6.66
N GLY A 45 -5.06 -6.54 -6.93
CA GLY A 45 -3.89 -6.96 -6.18
C GLY A 45 -3.49 -8.41 -6.41
N VAL A 46 -4.21 -9.22 -7.20
CA VAL A 46 -3.85 -10.64 -7.41
C VAL A 46 -2.55 -10.74 -8.20
N PHE A 47 -2.52 -10.12 -9.39
CA PHE A 47 -1.36 -10.16 -10.26
C PHE A 47 -0.11 -9.56 -9.60
N LEU A 48 -0.26 -8.44 -8.90
CA LEU A 48 0.87 -7.75 -8.28
C LEU A 48 1.44 -8.53 -7.08
N ASN A 49 0.61 -9.29 -6.35
CA ASN A 49 1.12 -10.24 -5.35
C ASN A 49 1.87 -11.42 -6.00
N GLU A 50 1.42 -11.91 -7.16
CA GLU A 50 2.15 -12.95 -7.89
C GLU A 50 3.50 -12.44 -8.42
N VAL A 51 3.57 -11.19 -8.87
CA VAL A 51 4.84 -10.52 -9.21
C VAL A 51 5.75 -10.44 -7.99
N MET A 52 5.24 -10.00 -6.84
CA MET A 52 6.04 -9.95 -5.60
C MET A 52 6.56 -11.32 -5.17
N LEU A 53 5.77 -12.38 -5.38
CA LEU A 53 6.20 -13.76 -5.12
C LEU A 53 7.34 -14.21 -6.05
N GLN A 54 7.35 -13.78 -7.32
CA GLN A 54 8.47 -14.04 -8.23
C GLN A 54 9.74 -13.31 -7.79
N ILE A 55 9.61 -12.07 -7.29
CA ILE A 55 10.72 -11.24 -6.80
C ILE A 55 11.27 -11.80 -5.48
N ASN A 56 10.40 -12.15 -4.55
CA ASN A 56 10.76 -12.67 -3.23
C ASN A 56 9.97 -13.95 -2.89
N PRO A 57 10.44 -15.13 -3.34
CA PRO A 57 9.74 -16.41 -3.09
C PRO A 57 9.54 -16.74 -1.61
N LYS A 58 10.29 -16.11 -0.70
CA LYS A 58 10.17 -16.32 0.75
C LYS A 58 8.89 -15.69 1.33
N SER A 59 8.20 -14.81 0.60
CA SER A 59 6.98 -14.13 1.05
C SER A 59 5.70 -14.99 0.94
N ALA A 60 5.79 -16.23 0.47
CA ALA A 60 4.67 -17.12 0.13
C ALA A 60 3.66 -17.46 1.26
N ASN A 61 3.88 -16.96 2.48
CA ASN A 61 3.13 -17.37 3.68
C ASN A 61 1.74 -16.73 3.79
N GLN A 62 1.39 -15.73 2.98
CA GLN A 62 0.09 -15.05 3.05
C GLN A 62 -0.85 -15.47 1.92
N ARG A 63 -2.07 -15.89 2.28
CA ARG A 63 -3.10 -16.30 1.31
C ARG A 63 -3.78 -15.06 0.73
N ILE A 64 -3.72 -14.93 -0.59
CA ILE A 64 -4.44 -13.88 -1.35
C ILE A 64 -5.81 -14.37 -1.82
N ASN A 65 -6.75 -13.45 -1.99
CA ASN A 65 -8.07 -13.74 -2.55
C ASN A 65 -8.00 -13.72 -4.08
N LYS A 66 -8.11 -14.89 -4.72
CA LYS A 66 -8.08 -15.01 -6.19
C LYS A 66 -9.37 -14.62 -6.89
N LYS A 67 -10.48 -14.56 -6.16
CA LYS A 67 -11.83 -14.26 -6.69
C LYS A 67 -12.35 -12.97 -6.06
N VAL A 68 -11.74 -11.85 -6.47
CA VAL A 68 -12.05 -10.53 -5.89
C VAL A 68 -13.41 -10.01 -6.34
N ASN A 69 -13.83 -10.30 -7.58
CA ASN A 69 -15.15 -9.92 -8.13
C ASN A 69 -15.49 -8.43 -7.94
N ASN A 70 -14.49 -7.55 -8.05
CA ASN A 70 -14.61 -6.10 -7.83
C ASN A 70 -15.08 -5.71 -6.40
N ASP A 71 -14.95 -6.61 -5.42
CA ASP A 71 -15.24 -6.33 -4.01
C ASP A 71 -14.13 -5.44 -3.41
N ALA A 72 -14.54 -4.29 -2.85
CA ALA A 72 -13.61 -3.31 -2.32
C ALA A 72 -12.78 -3.84 -1.14
N SER A 73 -13.37 -4.61 -0.23
CA SER A 73 -12.67 -5.17 0.93
C SER A 73 -11.68 -6.23 0.53
N LEU A 74 -12.04 -7.11 -0.41
CA LEU A 74 -11.10 -8.12 -0.92
C LEU A 74 -9.92 -7.47 -1.66
N ARG A 75 -10.14 -6.37 -2.40
CA ARG A 75 -9.05 -5.57 -2.97
C ARG A 75 -8.16 -4.96 -1.90
N ILE A 76 -8.74 -4.29 -0.91
CA ILE A 76 -8.01 -3.68 0.21
C ILE A 76 -7.15 -4.74 0.89
N GLN A 77 -7.71 -5.91 1.20
CA GLN A 77 -6.97 -7.00 1.81
C GLN A 77 -5.78 -7.47 0.95
N ASN A 78 -5.99 -7.73 -0.34
CA ASN A 78 -4.91 -8.16 -1.24
C ASN A 78 -3.81 -7.10 -1.36
N LEU A 79 -4.18 -5.83 -1.49
CA LEU A 79 -3.22 -4.73 -1.61
C LEU A 79 -2.49 -4.46 -0.29
N SER A 80 -3.15 -4.59 0.86
CA SER A 80 -2.52 -4.49 2.19
C SER A 80 -1.45 -5.58 2.37
N ILE A 81 -1.73 -6.81 1.93
CA ILE A 81 -0.74 -7.91 1.90
C ILE A 81 0.48 -7.49 1.07
N LEU A 82 0.25 -6.96 -0.13
CA LEU A 82 1.33 -6.56 -1.02
C LEU A 82 2.17 -5.40 -0.45
N VAL A 83 1.52 -4.33 0.04
CA VAL A 83 2.21 -3.19 0.65
C VAL A 83 3.06 -3.64 1.83
N LYS A 84 2.53 -4.55 2.68
CA LYS A 84 3.29 -5.14 3.78
C LYS A 84 4.51 -5.92 3.29
N GLN A 85 4.35 -6.77 2.28
CA GLN A 85 5.46 -7.54 1.70
C GLN A 85 6.55 -6.63 1.12
N ILE A 86 6.15 -5.57 0.40
CA ILE A 86 7.07 -4.55 -0.14
C ILE A 86 7.82 -3.87 1.00
N LYS A 87 7.11 -3.33 2.01
CA LYS A 87 7.71 -2.67 3.17
C LYS A 87 8.73 -3.57 3.87
N THR A 88 8.32 -4.80 4.19
CA THR A 88 9.20 -5.80 4.83
C THR A 88 10.43 -6.07 3.97
N TYR A 89 10.28 -6.16 2.64
CA TYR A 89 11.42 -6.37 1.75
C TYR A 89 12.43 -5.22 1.78
N TYR A 90 11.98 -3.96 1.68
CA TYR A 90 12.88 -2.81 1.79
C TYR A 90 13.60 -2.81 3.14
N GLN A 91 12.89 -3.00 4.24
CA GLN A 91 13.47 -2.89 5.58
C GLN A 91 14.37 -4.07 5.94
N GLU A 92 13.95 -5.31 5.67
CA GLU A 92 14.67 -6.52 6.13
C GLU A 92 15.70 -7.01 5.12
N ASN A 93 15.37 -7.00 3.82
CA ASN A 93 16.26 -7.51 2.78
C ASN A 93 17.21 -6.43 2.26
N LEU A 94 16.72 -5.22 2.02
CA LEU A 94 17.52 -4.14 1.43
C LEU A 94 18.17 -3.23 2.48
N GLN A 95 17.73 -3.29 3.75
CA GLN A 95 18.14 -2.36 4.81
C GLN A 95 17.87 -0.90 4.42
N GLN A 96 16.75 -0.66 3.76
CA GLN A 96 16.29 0.64 3.27
C GLN A 96 14.96 1.04 3.93
N LEU A 97 14.77 2.32 4.19
CA LEU A 97 13.53 2.92 4.67
C LEU A 97 12.77 3.57 3.51
N ILE A 98 11.49 3.28 3.36
CA ILE A 98 10.62 3.96 2.39
C ILE A 98 10.19 5.31 3.00
N MET A 99 10.85 6.38 2.54
CA MET A 99 10.68 7.76 3.04
C MET A 99 9.39 8.40 2.51
N MET A 100 9.05 8.14 1.25
CA MET A 100 7.76 8.52 0.69
C MET A 100 6.59 7.83 1.43
N SER A 101 5.37 8.34 1.25
CA SER A 101 4.19 7.67 1.77
C SER A 101 3.96 6.32 1.07
N LEU A 102 3.64 5.29 1.86
CA LEU A 102 3.24 3.99 1.32
C LEU A 102 1.95 4.13 0.49
N PRO A 103 1.73 3.24 -0.51
CA PRO A 103 0.53 3.27 -1.33
C PRO A 103 -0.74 3.17 -0.48
N ASN A 104 -1.66 4.11 -0.66
CA ASN A 104 -2.90 4.17 0.10
C ASN A 104 -3.94 3.20 -0.48
N VAL A 105 -3.98 1.99 0.08
CA VAL A 105 -4.87 0.91 -0.36
C VAL A 105 -6.36 1.22 -0.20
N LEU A 106 -6.74 2.15 0.68
CA LEU A 106 -8.15 2.57 0.83
C LEU A 106 -8.62 3.37 -0.38
N ILE A 107 -7.75 4.21 -0.96
CA ILE A 107 -8.07 5.00 -2.15
C ILE A 107 -8.26 4.04 -3.33
N ILE A 108 -7.30 3.12 -3.54
CA ILE A 108 -7.36 2.11 -4.61
C ILE A 108 -8.59 1.22 -4.44
N GLY A 109 -8.81 0.71 -3.22
CA GLY A 109 -9.87 -0.24 -2.92
C GLY A 109 -11.28 0.33 -3.10
N LYS A 110 -11.49 1.60 -2.73
CA LYS A 110 -12.82 2.24 -2.77
C LYS A 110 -13.08 2.98 -4.08
N ASN A 111 -12.07 3.65 -4.62
CA ASN A 111 -12.18 4.50 -5.81
C ASN A 111 -11.06 4.17 -6.83
N PRO A 112 -10.99 2.93 -7.35
CA PRO A 112 -9.93 2.50 -8.26
C PRO A 112 -9.91 3.29 -9.57
N PHE A 113 -11.06 3.77 -10.05
CA PHE A 113 -11.20 4.51 -11.31
C PHE A 113 -11.14 6.03 -11.11
N SER A 114 -10.28 6.47 -10.18
CA SER A 114 -10.04 7.88 -9.91
C SER A 114 -8.57 8.22 -10.18
N GLU A 115 -8.29 9.49 -10.48
CA GLU A 115 -6.91 9.98 -10.62
C GLU A 115 -6.07 9.68 -9.35
N PRO A 116 -6.55 9.95 -8.11
CA PRO A 116 -5.84 9.52 -6.92
C PRO A 116 -5.61 8.00 -6.85
N GLY A 117 -6.60 7.19 -7.21
CA GLY A 117 -6.44 5.72 -7.23
C GLY A 117 -5.34 5.26 -8.19
N THR A 118 -5.25 5.92 -9.35
CA THR A 118 -4.24 5.64 -10.38
C THR A 118 -2.84 6.01 -9.89
N GLU A 119 -2.70 7.18 -9.24
CA GLU A 119 -1.41 7.60 -8.64
C GLU A 119 -0.96 6.68 -7.50
N GLU A 120 -1.88 6.15 -6.69
CA GLU A 120 -1.52 5.18 -5.65
C GLU A 120 -1.07 3.83 -6.25
N ILE A 121 -1.66 3.37 -7.37
CA ILE A 121 -1.15 2.20 -8.10
C ILE A 121 0.23 2.47 -8.69
N LYS A 122 0.45 3.67 -9.25
CA LYS A 122 1.76 4.07 -9.78
C LYS A 122 2.85 3.98 -8.71
N LYS A 123 2.58 4.48 -7.49
CA LYS A 123 3.51 4.32 -6.34
C LYS A 123 3.77 2.85 -6.03
N LEU A 124 2.74 2.00 -6.07
CA LEU A 124 2.87 0.57 -5.80
C LEU A 124 3.75 -0.13 -6.86
N LEU A 125 3.57 0.20 -8.14
CA LEU A 125 4.42 -0.31 -9.23
C LEU A 125 5.87 0.20 -9.11
N LEU A 126 6.06 1.47 -8.74
CA LEU A 126 7.38 2.06 -8.53
C LEU A 126 8.15 1.34 -7.42
N LEU A 127 7.51 1.11 -6.27
CA LEU A 127 8.14 0.39 -5.16
C LEU A 127 8.43 -1.08 -5.53
N LEU A 128 7.53 -1.73 -6.26
CA LEU A 128 7.72 -3.11 -6.74
C LEU A 128 8.88 -3.22 -7.74
N LEU A 129 9.07 -2.22 -8.61
CA LEU A 129 10.23 -2.09 -9.48
C LEU A 129 11.52 -2.01 -8.66
N GLY A 130 11.54 -1.18 -7.62
CA GLY A 130 12.70 -1.07 -6.73
C GLY A 130 13.00 -2.37 -5.98
N CYS A 131 11.99 -3.18 -5.62
CA CYS A 131 12.23 -4.54 -5.14
C CYS A 131 12.87 -5.42 -6.24
N ALA A 132 12.31 -5.43 -7.45
CA ALA A 132 12.76 -6.29 -8.53
C ALA A 132 14.23 -6.04 -8.94
N VAL A 133 14.64 -4.78 -9.06
CA VAL A 133 15.99 -4.41 -9.52
C VAL A 133 17.06 -4.53 -8.43
N GLN A 134 16.65 -4.72 -7.17
CA GLN A 134 17.55 -4.91 -6.03
C GLN A 134 17.47 -6.34 -5.47
N CYS A 135 16.70 -7.24 -6.08
CA CYS A 135 16.56 -8.61 -5.57
C CYS A 135 17.69 -9.56 -5.96
N GLN A 136 17.63 -10.79 -5.43
CA GLN A 136 18.63 -11.83 -5.73
C GLN A 136 18.64 -12.27 -7.20
N LYS A 137 17.52 -12.10 -7.91
CA LYS A 137 17.36 -12.41 -9.33
C LYS A 137 17.32 -11.13 -10.19
N LYS A 138 17.90 -10.03 -9.70
CA LYS A 138 17.83 -8.73 -10.38
C LYS A 138 18.29 -8.79 -11.83
N GLU A 139 19.31 -9.59 -12.14
CA GLU A 139 19.84 -9.75 -13.49
C GLU A 139 18.74 -10.20 -14.47
N GLU A 140 17.90 -11.16 -14.07
CA GLU A 140 16.75 -11.66 -14.84
C GLU A 140 15.70 -10.56 -15.10
N PHE A 141 15.45 -9.69 -14.11
CA PHE A 141 14.51 -8.58 -14.25
C PHE A 141 15.09 -7.41 -15.04
N ILE A 142 16.40 -7.17 -14.94
CA ILE A 142 17.11 -6.18 -15.75
C ILE A 142 17.12 -6.61 -17.22
N GLU A 143 17.32 -7.88 -17.53
CA GLU A 143 17.21 -8.40 -18.90
C GLU A 143 15.80 -8.18 -19.49
N ARG A 144 14.74 -8.38 -18.70
CA ARG A 144 13.37 -8.03 -19.11
C ARG A 144 13.18 -6.54 -19.39
N ILE A 145 13.84 -5.66 -18.62
CA ILE A 145 13.81 -4.21 -18.88
C ILE A 145 14.59 -3.86 -20.15
N GLN A 146 15.69 -4.57 -20.41
CA GLN A 146 16.53 -4.35 -21.59
C GLN A 146 15.86 -4.78 -22.90
N SER A 147 14.88 -5.67 -22.85
CA SER A 147 14.09 -6.09 -24.03
C SER A 147 12.95 -5.13 -24.39
N LEU A 148 12.66 -4.13 -23.54
CA LEU A 148 11.71 -3.06 -23.84
C LEU A 148 12.26 -2.13 -24.94
N ASP A 149 11.36 -1.38 -25.58
CA ASP A 149 11.74 -0.36 -26.55
C ASP A 149 12.60 0.74 -25.89
N PHE A 150 13.31 1.50 -26.72
CA PHE A 150 14.31 2.46 -26.25
C PHE A 150 13.72 3.51 -25.28
N ASP A 151 12.58 4.08 -25.63
CA ASP A 151 11.96 5.16 -24.85
C ASP A 151 11.40 4.64 -23.52
N THR A 152 10.70 3.50 -23.55
CA THR A 152 10.19 2.85 -22.34
C THR A 152 11.33 2.48 -21.40
N ARG A 153 12.40 1.87 -21.91
CA ARG A 153 13.57 1.50 -21.10
C ARG A 153 14.23 2.70 -20.46
N ALA A 154 14.39 3.82 -21.19
CA ALA A 154 14.96 5.05 -20.64
C ALA A 154 14.08 5.61 -19.51
N ALA A 155 12.76 5.59 -19.68
CA ALA A 155 11.83 6.04 -18.65
C ALA A 155 11.78 5.10 -17.42
N VAL A 156 11.83 3.77 -17.61
CA VAL A 156 11.99 2.81 -16.51
C VAL A 156 13.29 3.04 -15.76
N ALA A 157 14.40 3.34 -16.46
CA ALA A 157 15.67 3.66 -15.81
C ALA A 157 15.56 4.92 -14.92
N ALA A 158 14.80 5.94 -15.33
CA ALA A 158 14.51 7.10 -14.48
C ALA A 158 13.73 6.70 -13.22
N HIS A 159 12.73 5.82 -13.33
CA HIS A 159 12.00 5.29 -12.17
C HIS A 159 12.88 4.41 -11.26
N ILE A 160 13.84 3.67 -11.82
CA ILE A 160 14.84 2.96 -11.00
C ILE A 160 15.64 3.97 -10.18
N GLN A 161 16.15 5.04 -10.80
CA GLN A 161 16.88 6.10 -10.09
C GLN A 161 16.01 6.74 -9.00
N GLU A 162 14.74 7.02 -9.32
CA GLU A 162 13.75 7.58 -8.38
C GLU A 162 13.54 6.72 -7.13
N VAL A 163 13.62 5.38 -7.24
CA VAL A 163 13.34 4.47 -6.12
C VAL A 163 14.61 3.82 -5.51
N THR A 164 15.80 4.15 -6.02
CA THR A 164 17.07 3.59 -5.52
C THR A 164 18.12 4.64 -5.14
N HIS A 165 18.06 5.84 -5.72
CA HIS A 165 19.05 6.90 -5.49
C HIS A 165 18.44 8.18 -4.91
N ASN A 166 17.12 8.38 -5.01
CA ASN A 166 16.45 9.54 -4.42
C ASN A 166 16.13 9.31 -2.93
N GLN A 167 16.86 10.01 -2.06
CA GLN A 167 16.70 9.92 -0.60
C GLN A 167 15.36 10.44 -0.09
N GLU A 168 14.64 11.26 -0.87
CA GLU A 168 13.27 11.67 -0.51
C GLU A 168 12.27 10.51 -0.61
N ASN A 169 12.59 9.50 -1.42
CA ASN A 169 11.75 8.32 -1.63
C ASN A 169 12.24 7.12 -0.84
N VAL A 170 13.54 6.84 -0.86
CA VAL A 170 14.15 5.67 -0.21
C VAL A 170 15.47 6.06 0.45
N PHE A 171 15.61 5.79 1.74
CA PHE A 171 16.80 6.06 2.53
C PHE A 171 17.52 4.76 2.88
N ASP A 172 18.74 4.58 2.38
CA ASP A 172 19.56 3.41 2.64
C ASP A 172 20.32 3.55 3.97
N LEU A 173 20.06 2.63 4.91
CA LEU A 173 20.69 2.64 6.23
C LEU A 173 22.18 2.29 6.16
N GLN A 174 22.63 1.59 5.12
CA GLN A 174 24.03 1.24 4.93
C GLN A 174 24.88 2.45 4.52
N TRP A 175 24.27 3.55 4.04
CA TRP A 175 24.99 4.80 3.80
C TRP A 175 25.66 5.35 5.06
N MET A 176 25.11 5.01 6.23
CA MET A 176 25.70 5.43 7.50
C MET A 176 27.07 4.80 7.71
N ASP A 177 27.29 3.55 7.29
CA ASP A 177 28.59 2.87 7.41
C ASP A 177 29.66 3.58 6.55
N VAL A 178 29.27 4.19 5.43
CA VAL A 178 30.16 4.93 4.53
C VAL A 178 30.57 6.29 5.10
N ILE A 179 29.63 7.01 5.75
CA ILE A 179 29.91 8.32 6.35
C ILE A 179 30.75 8.18 7.63
N VAL A 180 30.52 7.10 8.40
CA VAL A 180 31.26 6.78 9.63
C VAL A 180 32.77 6.69 9.41
N LEU A 181 33.22 6.20 8.26
CA LEU A 181 34.64 6.11 7.91
C LEU A 181 35.35 7.47 7.77
N THR A 182 34.60 8.57 7.70
CA THR A 182 35.15 9.92 7.43
C THR A 182 35.18 10.85 8.65
N GLN A 183 34.40 10.58 9.70
CA GLN A 183 34.32 11.45 10.90
C GLN A 183 33.94 10.67 12.18
N GLU A 184 34.95 10.18 12.92
CA GLU A 184 34.79 9.41 14.18
C GLU A 184 33.97 10.13 15.27
N TYR A 185 33.89 11.47 15.25
CA TYR A 185 33.22 12.24 16.29
C TYR A 185 31.69 12.39 16.12
N VAL A 186 31.15 12.13 14.93
CA VAL A 186 29.71 12.37 14.60
C VAL A 186 28.92 11.07 14.47
N GLU A 187 29.62 9.92 14.49
CA GLU A 187 29.04 8.59 14.32
C GLU A 187 27.89 8.28 15.32
N PRO A 188 28.02 8.51 16.64
CA PRO A 188 26.93 8.20 17.57
C PRO A 188 25.67 9.05 17.33
N LEU A 189 25.84 10.31 16.92
CA LEU A 189 24.74 11.21 16.63
C LEU A 189 23.99 10.78 15.37
N LEU A 190 24.71 10.48 14.29
CA LEU A 190 24.13 10.00 13.03
C LEU A 190 23.41 8.66 13.22
N LYS A 191 23.99 7.75 14.00
CA LYS A 191 23.33 6.49 14.39
C LYS A 191 22.02 6.73 15.13
N ASN A 192 22.01 7.62 16.12
CA ASN A 192 20.79 7.96 16.85
C ASN A 192 19.73 8.61 15.94
N MET A 193 20.13 9.50 15.03
CA MET A 193 19.21 10.13 14.07
C MET A 193 18.55 9.11 13.15
N ALA A 194 19.29 8.15 12.62
CA ALA A 194 18.72 7.11 11.77
C ALA A 194 17.80 6.16 12.54
N LEU A 195 18.13 5.84 13.80
CA LEU A 195 17.24 5.07 14.68
C LEU A 195 15.93 5.83 14.93
N HIS A 196 16.01 7.13 15.19
CA HIS A 196 14.81 7.98 15.35
C HIS A 196 14.01 8.06 14.05
N LEU A 197 14.68 8.21 12.90
CA LEU A 197 14.02 8.25 11.60
C LEU A 197 13.29 6.93 11.29
N LYS A 198 13.96 5.79 11.51
CA LYS A 198 13.34 4.47 11.39
C LYS A 198 12.11 4.36 12.28
N ARG A 199 12.22 4.75 13.55
CA ARG A 199 11.09 4.75 14.49
C ARG A 199 9.92 5.59 14.00
N LEU A 200 10.16 6.82 13.52
CA LEU A 200 9.11 7.69 13.01
C LEU A 200 8.41 7.11 11.78
N ILE A 201 9.16 6.43 10.91
CA ILE A 201 8.61 5.74 9.74
C ILE A 201 7.78 4.52 10.15
N ASP A 202 8.26 3.75 11.12
CA ASP A 202 7.53 2.61 11.66
C ASP A 202 6.22 3.07 12.31
N GLU A 203 6.24 4.14 13.13
CA GLU A 203 5.04 4.75 13.74
C GLU A 203 4.06 5.29 12.67
N ARG A 204 4.56 5.97 11.63
CA ARG A 204 3.75 6.44 10.49
C ARG A 204 3.01 5.30 9.80
N ASP A 205 3.72 4.22 9.53
CA ASP A 205 3.17 3.07 8.80
C ASP A 205 2.19 2.28 9.67
N GLU A 206 2.49 2.09 10.96
CA GLU A 206 1.59 1.46 11.93
C GLU A 206 0.26 2.23 12.07
N HIS A 207 0.32 3.57 12.10
CA HIS A 207 -0.88 4.40 12.09
C HIS A 207 -1.66 4.27 10.77
N SER A 208 -0.97 4.13 9.64
CA SER A 208 -1.60 3.91 8.34
C SER A 208 -2.33 2.56 8.29
N GLU A 209 -1.73 1.49 8.83
CA GLU A 209 -2.36 0.16 8.99
C GLU A 209 -3.60 0.25 9.90
N THR A 210 -3.49 0.92 11.05
CA THR A 210 -4.60 1.13 11.98
C THR A 210 -5.77 1.87 11.31
N ILE A 211 -5.50 2.87 10.47
CA ILE A 211 -6.53 3.60 9.72
C ILE A 211 -7.26 2.68 8.73
N ILE A 212 -6.54 1.76 8.09
CA ILE A 212 -7.13 0.76 7.18
C ILE A 212 -8.08 -0.15 7.96
N GLU A 213 -7.62 -0.74 9.07
CA GLU A 213 -8.43 -1.64 9.92
C GLU A 213 -9.71 -0.96 10.41
N LEU A 214 -9.59 0.23 11.02
CA LEU A 214 -10.75 0.99 11.50
C LEU A 214 -11.70 1.40 10.37
N SER A 215 -11.16 1.66 9.16
CA SER A 215 -11.98 1.99 7.99
C SER A 215 -12.78 0.80 7.50
N GLU A 216 -12.21 -0.40 7.53
CA GLU A 216 -12.91 -1.64 7.17
C GLU A 216 -13.93 -2.06 8.23
N GLU A 217 -13.60 -1.97 9.52
CA GLU A 217 -14.54 -2.23 10.61
C GLU A 217 -15.77 -1.31 10.54
N ARG A 218 -15.54 0.00 10.33
CA ARG A 218 -16.61 0.99 10.17
C ARG A 218 -17.54 0.63 9.02
N ASP A 219 -16.98 0.22 7.88
CA ASP A 219 -17.78 -0.07 6.69
C ASP A 219 -18.53 -1.40 6.86
N CYS A 220 -17.91 -2.44 7.45
CA CYS A 220 -18.60 -3.67 7.86
C CYS A 220 -19.82 -3.41 8.77
N LEU A 221 -19.68 -2.49 9.74
CA LEU A 221 -20.79 -2.09 10.62
C LEU A 221 -21.91 -1.32 9.90
N ARG A 222 -21.61 -0.63 8.79
CA ARG A 222 -22.62 0.06 7.97
C ARG A 222 -23.40 -0.91 7.08
N PHE A 223 -22.79 -2.01 6.65
CA PHE A 223 -23.42 -3.04 5.79
C PHE A 223 -24.14 -4.15 6.56
N LEU A 224 -23.98 -4.23 7.89
CA LEU A 224 -24.94 -4.95 8.72
C LEU A 224 -26.32 -4.35 8.42
N PRO A 225 -27.31 -5.15 7.97
CA PRO A 225 -28.64 -4.62 7.77
C PRO A 225 -29.03 -3.95 9.07
N HIS A 226 -29.41 -2.67 8.98
CA HIS A 226 -30.30 -2.08 9.97
C HIS A 226 -31.35 -3.16 10.18
N ALA A 227 -31.29 -3.85 11.32
CA ALA A 227 -32.38 -4.71 11.74
C ALA A 227 -33.57 -3.77 11.65
N SER A 228 -34.41 -4.03 10.65
CA SER A 228 -35.55 -3.21 10.32
C SER A 228 -36.20 -2.88 11.64
N ALA A 229 -36.50 -1.60 11.84
CA ALA A 229 -37.49 -1.20 12.82
C ALA A 229 -38.84 -1.80 12.38
N ALA A 230 -38.94 -3.13 12.41
CA ALA A 230 -40.18 -3.85 12.41
C ALA A 230 -40.73 -3.59 13.80
N GLN A 231 -41.65 -2.64 13.87
CA GLN A 231 -42.61 -2.60 14.95
C GLN A 231 -43.31 -3.96 14.96
N SER A 232 -42.92 -4.82 15.90
CA SER A 232 -43.68 -6.01 16.27
C SER A 232 -44.11 -5.82 17.73
N PRO A 233 -45.41 -5.94 18.05
CA PRO A 233 -45.91 -5.69 19.38
C PRO A 233 -45.59 -6.87 20.31
N CYS A 234 -45.19 -6.54 21.54
CA CYS A 234 -45.01 -7.41 22.70
C CYS A 234 -43.85 -8.44 22.69
N GLY A 235 -43.00 -8.34 23.72
CA GLY A 235 -42.20 -9.44 24.25
C GLY A 235 -40.71 -9.15 24.38
N SER A 236 -40.28 -8.56 25.50
CA SER A 236 -38.86 -8.44 25.91
C SER A 236 -38.14 -9.81 25.89
N PRO A 237 -36.82 -9.86 25.59
CA PRO A 237 -35.82 -9.51 26.60
C PRO A 237 -34.62 -8.74 26.01
N GLY A 238 -34.59 -7.42 26.25
CA GLY A 238 -33.47 -6.55 25.88
C GLY A 238 -32.86 -5.87 27.09
N MET A 239 -31.96 -6.57 27.81
CA MET A 239 -31.14 -5.95 28.87
C MET A 239 -29.65 -6.01 28.58
N LYS A 240 -29.13 -7.04 27.90
CA LYS A 240 -27.69 -7.16 27.65
C LYS A 240 -27.15 -6.25 26.53
N ARG A 241 -27.98 -5.89 25.54
CA ARG A 241 -27.52 -5.14 24.35
C ARG A 241 -27.45 -3.64 24.59
N THR A 242 -28.36 -3.10 25.41
CA THR A 242 -28.43 -1.70 25.83
C THR A 242 -27.32 -1.32 26.80
N GLU A 243 -26.96 -2.21 27.73
CA GLU A 243 -25.85 -2.00 28.68
C GLU A 243 -24.51 -1.83 27.96
N SER A 244 -24.20 -2.66 26.96
CA SER A 244 -22.93 -2.54 26.20
C SER A 244 -22.81 -1.20 25.47
N ARG A 245 -23.90 -0.69 24.90
CA ARG A 245 -23.92 0.57 24.16
C ARG A 245 -23.82 1.78 25.08
N GLN A 246 -24.41 1.68 26.28
CA GLN A 246 -24.27 2.70 27.31
C GLN A 246 -22.83 2.74 27.86
N HIS A 247 -22.21 1.58 28.09
CA HIS A 247 -20.82 1.48 28.54
C HIS A 247 -19.84 2.11 27.53
N LEU A 248 -19.96 1.75 26.25
CA LEU A 248 -19.13 2.33 25.18
C LEU A 248 -19.35 3.84 25.02
N SER A 249 -20.57 4.33 25.25
CA SER A 249 -20.85 5.77 25.20
C SER A 249 -20.19 6.54 26.35
N VAL A 250 -20.04 5.92 27.52
CA VAL A 250 -19.37 6.51 28.68
C VAL A 250 -17.85 6.53 28.46
N GLU A 251 -17.26 5.42 28.01
CA GLU A 251 -15.83 5.35 27.69
C GLU A 251 -15.42 6.38 26.62
N LEU A 252 -16.26 6.56 25.60
CA LEU A 252 -16.03 7.54 24.55
C LEU A 252 -16.15 8.98 25.05
N ALA A 253 -17.02 9.25 26.02
CA ALA A 253 -17.11 10.55 26.67
C ALA A 253 -15.86 10.84 27.52
N ASP A 254 -15.37 9.85 28.27
CA ASP A 254 -14.15 9.97 29.08
C ASP A 254 -12.90 10.16 28.22
N ALA A 255 -12.76 9.40 27.13
CA ALA A 255 -11.67 9.58 26.17
C ALA A 255 -11.68 10.99 25.56
N LYS A 256 -12.86 11.50 25.18
CA LYS A 256 -13.02 12.88 24.67
C LYS A 256 -12.66 13.93 25.73
N ALA A 257 -13.04 13.72 26.99
CA ALA A 257 -12.68 14.62 28.09
C ALA A 257 -11.16 14.64 28.33
N LYS A 258 -10.50 13.48 28.26
CA LYS A 258 -9.05 13.36 28.42
C LYS A 258 -8.29 14.08 27.30
N ILE A 259 -8.74 13.94 26.05
CA ILE A 259 -8.19 14.68 24.90
C ILE A 259 -8.35 16.20 25.10
N ARG A 260 -9.48 16.67 25.61
CA ARG A 260 -9.70 18.10 25.88
C ARG A 260 -8.74 18.65 26.94
N ARG A 261 -8.46 17.90 28.01
CA ARG A 261 -7.48 18.30 29.03
C ARG A 261 -6.07 18.37 28.49
N LEU A 262 -5.63 17.34 27.77
CA LEU A 262 -4.29 17.32 27.16
C LEU A 262 -4.07 18.48 26.18
N ARG A 263 -5.12 18.91 25.48
CA ARG A 263 -5.09 20.10 24.60
C ARG A 263 -5.06 21.44 25.34
N GLN A 264 -5.44 21.47 26.61
CA GLN A 264 -5.37 22.67 27.45
C GLN A 264 -4.03 22.77 28.21
N GLU A 265 -3.31 21.67 28.32
CA GLU A 265 -1.98 21.58 28.95
C GLU A 265 -0.82 21.76 27.95
N LEU A 266 -1.13 21.88 26.65
CA LEU A 266 -0.23 22.26 25.54
C LEU A 266 -0.42 23.73 25.18
#